data_AF-A0A8M1G9G7-F1
#
_entry.id   AF-A0A8M1G9G7-F1
#
_cell.length_a   1.000
_cell.length_b   1.000
_cell.length_c   1.000
_cell.angle_alpha   90.00
_cell.angle_beta   90.00
_cell.angle_gamma   90.00
#
_symmetry.space_group_name_H-M   'P 1'
#
loop_
_entity.id
_entity.type
_entity.pdbx_description
1 polymer ?
#
loop_
_entity_poly.entity_id
_entity_poly.type
_entity_poly.pdbx_seq_one_letter_code
_entity_poly.pdbx_strand_id
1 'polypeptide(L)'
;MDLAGDLDKELEATAQEVLGKLRSRELFQSTWDTAAFIIFLIFLGTVLLLLLLVCIHCCCHSCCSRRASRPQKVSPEQERPRGVDNLALEP
;
A
#
# COMPACT_ATOMS: atom_id res chain seq x y z
N MET A 1 -4.15 21.83 19.41
CA MET A 1 -3.54 20.48 19.35
C MET A 1 -4.21 19.53 20.35
N ASP A 2 -5.28 19.96 21.02
CA ASP A 2 -5.99 19.24 22.09
C ASP A 2 -7.03 18.22 21.61
N LEU A 3 -7.45 18.31 20.33
CA LEU A 3 -8.47 17.41 19.77
C LEU A 3 -7.97 15.96 19.61
N ALA A 4 -6.66 15.79 19.36
CA ALA A 4 -6.05 14.46 19.21
C ALA A 4 -5.98 13.74 20.56
N GLY A 5 -5.58 14.45 21.62
CA GLY A 5 -5.47 13.88 22.96
C GLY A 5 -6.80 13.49 23.58
N ASP A 6 -7.88 14.19 23.26
CA ASP A 6 -9.23 13.83 23.72
C ASP A 6 -9.79 12.61 22.96
N LEU A 7 -9.51 12.54 21.66
CA LEU A 7 -9.90 11.40 20.82
C LEU A 7 -9.15 10.11 21.20
N ASP A 8 -7.86 10.22 21.56
CA ASP A 8 -7.06 9.08 22.04
C ASP A 8 -7.64 8.51 23.35
N LYS A 9 -8.10 9.37 24.26
CA LYS A 9 -8.69 8.94 25.55
C LYS A 9 -10.04 8.26 25.37
N GLU A 10 -10.89 8.81 24.50
CA GLU A 10 -12.19 8.22 24.14
C GLU A 10 -12.01 6.88 23.42
N LEU A 11 -11.03 6.79 22.52
CA LEU A 11 -10.68 5.55 21.82
C LEU A 11 -10.15 4.49 22.78
N GLU A 12 -9.29 4.87 23.74
CA GLU A 12 -8.72 3.96 24.72
C GLU A 12 -9.81 3.44 25.68
N ALA A 13 -10.71 4.30 26.15
CA ALA A 13 -11.84 3.90 26.98
C ALA A 13 -12.77 2.94 26.24
N THR A 14 -13.11 3.26 24.99
CA THR A 14 -13.96 2.40 24.14
C THR A 14 -13.25 1.08 23.83
N ALA A 15 -11.95 1.10 23.54
CA ALA A 15 -11.15 -0.09 23.31
C ALA A 15 -11.10 -0.98 24.56
N GLN A 16 -10.87 -0.43 25.75
CA GLN A 16 -10.87 -1.18 27.00
C GLN A 16 -12.24 -1.78 27.31
N GLU A 17 -13.33 -1.07 27.01
CA GLU A 17 -14.67 -1.61 27.20
C GLU A 17 -14.98 -2.75 26.21
N VAL A 18 -14.65 -2.56 24.92
CA VAL A 18 -14.91 -3.55 23.87
C VAL A 18 -13.98 -4.76 24.04
N LEU A 19 -12.69 -4.55 24.33
CA LEU A 19 -11.76 -5.63 24.67
C LEU A 19 -12.18 -6.33 25.96
N GLY A 20 -12.64 -5.58 26.98
CA GLY A 20 -13.16 -6.14 28.21
C GLY A 20 -14.37 -7.04 27.98
N LYS A 21 -15.28 -6.64 27.07
CA LYS A 21 -16.44 -7.44 26.67
C LYS A 21 -16.08 -8.61 25.76
N LEU A 22 -15.10 -8.48 24.87
CA LEU A 22 -14.58 -9.59 24.06
C LEU A 22 -13.84 -10.62 24.93
N ARG A 23 -13.11 -10.15 25.94
CA ARG A 23 -12.39 -10.99 26.91
C ARG A 23 -13.34 -11.71 27.87
N SER A 24 -14.44 -11.08 28.27
CA SER A 24 -15.42 -11.67 29.17
C SER A 24 -16.39 -12.63 28.49
N ARG A 25 -16.66 -12.43 27.19
CA ARG A 25 -17.48 -13.34 26.37
C ARG A 25 -16.62 -14.47 25.80
N GLU A 26 -16.33 -15.47 26.62
CA GLU A 26 -15.95 -16.85 26.23
C GLU A 26 -14.83 -17.09 25.19
N LEU A 27 -14.16 -16.08 24.64
CA LEU A 27 -13.07 -16.25 23.63
C LEU A 27 -11.84 -16.98 24.18
N PHE A 28 -11.76 -17.17 25.50
CA PHE A 28 -10.61 -17.74 26.20
C PHE A 28 -10.94 -19.00 27.01
N GLN A 29 -12.11 -19.61 26.85
CA GLN A 29 -12.48 -20.79 27.65
C GLN A 29 -11.85 -22.09 27.12
N SER A 30 -11.55 -22.15 25.83
CA SER A 30 -10.89 -23.28 25.17
C SER A 30 -9.58 -22.84 24.51
N THR A 31 -8.53 -23.65 24.65
CA THR A 31 -7.24 -23.45 23.96
C THR A 31 -7.38 -23.40 22.44
N TRP A 32 -8.37 -24.08 21.88
CA TRP A 32 -8.67 -24.08 20.46
C TRP A 32 -9.30 -22.77 19.96
N ASP A 33 -10.13 -22.12 20.77
CA ASP A 33 -10.76 -20.84 20.40
C ASP A 33 -9.73 -19.71 20.38
N THR A 34 -8.79 -19.74 21.35
CA THR A 34 -7.64 -18.82 21.34
C THR A 34 -6.74 -19.06 20.13
N ALA A 35 -6.47 -20.32 19.78
CA ALA A 35 -5.67 -20.64 18.59
C ALA A 35 -6.35 -20.15 17.30
N ALA A 36 -7.66 -20.39 17.16
CA ALA A 36 -8.43 -19.91 16.02
C ALA A 36 -8.44 -18.38 15.93
N PHE A 37 -8.58 -17.69 17.07
CA PHE A 37 -8.52 -16.24 17.14
C PHE A 37 -7.15 -15.68 16.73
N ILE A 38 -6.06 -16.29 17.19
CA ILE A 38 -4.70 -15.89 16.79
C ILE A 38 -4.51 -16.08 15.28
N ILE A 39 -4.93 -17.22 14.72
CA ILE A 39 -4.84 -17.47 13.28
C ILE A 39 -5.65 -16.43 12.49
N PHE A 40 -6.85 -16.12 12.96
CA PHE A 40 -7.70 -15.09 12.35
C PHE A 40 -7.05 -13.70 12.40
N LEU A 41 -6.44 -13.32 13.53
CA LEU A 41 -5.71 -12.05 13.65
C LEU A 41 -4.48 -11.99 12.74
N ILE A 42 -3.73 -13.09 12.62
CA ILE A 42 -2.60 -13.17 11.68
C ILE A 42 -3.11 -13.04 10.24
N PHE A 43 -4.19 -13.73 9.88
CA PHE A 43 -4.78 -13.62 8.55
C PHE A 43 -5.23 -12.19 8.25
N LEU A 44 -6.02 -11.59 9.15
CA LEU A 44 -6.48 -10.21 8.99
C LEU A 44 -5.30 -9.23 8.95
N GLY A 45 -4.30 -9.43 9.80
CA GLY A 45 -3.09 -8.61 9.84
C GLY A 45 -2.27 -8.72 8.56
N THR A 46 -2.10 -9.92 8.00
CA THR A 46 -1.40 -10.13 6.73
C THR A 46 -2.16 -9.50 5.56
N VAL A 47 -3.49 -9.64 5.50
CA VAL A 47 -4.32 -8.99 4.47
C VAL A 47 -4.20 -7.47 4.57
N LEU A 48 -4.30 -6.92 5.77
CA LEU A 48 -4.16 -5.48 6.00
C LEU A 48 -2.76 -4.98 5.65
N LEU A 49 -1.72 -5.73 6.01
CA LEU A 49 -0.33 -5.42 5.66
C LEU A 49 -0.13 -5.44 4.14
N LEU A 50 -0.63 -6.46 3.45
CA LEU A 50 -0.55 -6.54 1.99
C LEU A 50 -1.30 -5.39 1.33
N LEU A 51 -2.50 -5.05 1.82
CA LEU A 51 -3.26 -3.90 1.32
C LEU A 51 -2.49 -2.60 1.53
N LEU A 52 -1.88 -2.42 2.71
CA LEU A 52 -1.04 -1.26 3.00
C LEU A 52 0.18 -1.19 2.07
N LEU A 53 0.85 -2.32 1.82
CA LEU A 53 1.98 -2.40 0.90
C LEU A 53 1.56 -2.06 -0.54
N VAL A 54 0.40 -2.54 -0.99
CA VAL A 54 -0.18 -2.17 -2.29
C VAL A 54 -0.48 -0.67 -2.32
N CYS A 55 -1.10 -0.11 -1.28
CA CYS A 55 -1.36 1.32 -1.18
C CYS A 55 -0.05 2.13 -1.25
N ILE A 56 0.99 1.73 -0.51
CA ILE A 56 2.29 2.40 -0.54
C ILE A 56 2.93 2.26 -1.92
N HIS A 57 2.93 1.07 -2.53
CA HIS A 57 3.52 0.84 -3.84
C HIS A 57 2.77 1.61 -4.93
N CYS A 58 1.45 1.59 -4.93
CA CYS A 58 0.62 2.37 -5.84
C CYS A 58 0.77 3.87 -5.61
N CYS A 59 0.83 4.35 -4.37
CA CYS A 59 1.05 5.77 -4.07
C CYS A 59 2.45 6.22 -4.46
N CYS A 60 3.50 5.42 -4.21
CA CYS A 60 4.86 5.71 -4.65
C CYS A 60 4.99 5.66 -6.17
N HIS A 61 4.39 4.66 -6.84
CA HIS A 61 4.38 4.58 -8.30
C HIS A 61 3.56 5.72 -8.92
N SER A 62 2.40 6.08 -8.37
CA SER A 62 1.56 7.18 -8.87
C SER A 62 2.17 8.56 -8.60
N CYS A 63 2.86 8.75 -7.47
CA CYS A 63 3.60 9.97 -7.16
C CYS A 63 4.88 10.12 -7.99
N CYS A 64 5.58 9.02 -8.29
CA CYS A 64 6.74 9.01 -9.18
C CYS A 64 6.36 9.14 -10.66
N SER A 65 5.25 8.52 -11.12
CA SER A 65 4.71 8.71 -12.47
C SER A 65 4.19 10.14 -12.67
N ARG A 66 3.62 10.81 -11.65
CA ARG A 66 3.28 12.24 -11.75
C ARG A 66 4.50 13.16 -11.84
N ARG A 67 5.67 12.77 -11.33
CA ARG A 67 6.93 13.52 -11.58
C ARG A 67 7.53 13.20 -12.94
N ALA A 68 7.35 11.98 -13.46
CA ALA A 68 7.75 11.59 -14.81
C ALA A 68 6.81 12.15 -15.90
N SER A 69 5.60 12.58 -15.53
CA SER A 69 4.62 13.22 -16.41
C SER A 69 4.81 14.74 -16.50
N ARG A 70 6.06 15.23 -16.60
CA ARG A 70 6.23 16.43 -17.43
C ARG A 70 6.04 15.95 -18.86
N PRO A 71 5.04 16.45 -19.61
CA PRO A 71 4.98 16.13 -21.02
C PRO A 71 6.30 16.60 -21.62
N GLN A 72 6.99 15.68 -22.26
CA GLN A 72 8.10 15.92 -23.15
C GLN A 72 7.73 17.07 -24.09
N LYS A 73 8.09 18.29 -23.70
CA LYS A 73 8.26 19.41 -24.60
C LYS A 73 9.76 19.52 -24.81
N VAL A 74 10.11 19.30 -26.08
CA VAL A 74 11.38 19.58 -26.78
C VAL A 74 12.59 18.68 -26.48
N SER A 75 12.80 17.74 -27.42
CA SER A 75 14.08 17.25 -27.97
C SER A 75 15.00 16.35 -27.12
N PRO A 76 15.17 15.06 -27.48
CA PRO A 76 16.49 14.52 -27.70
C PRO A 76 16.83 14.72 -29.18
N GLU A 77 17.78 15.60 -29.43
CA GLU A 77 18.64 15.49 -30.59
C GLU A 77 19.10 14.02 -30.70
N GLN A 78 19.14 13.50 -31.93
CA GLN A 78 19.73 12.21 -32.31
C GLN A 78 18.82 10.97 -32.26
N GLU A 79 17.94 10.82 -33.26
CA GLU A 79 17.88 9.58 -34.04
C GLU A 79 17.58 9.94 -35.51
N ARG A 80 18.65 10.16 -36.29
CA ARG A 80 18.52 10.12 -37.75
C ARG A 80 18.08 8.70 -38.11
N PRO A 81 16.99 8.49 -38.88
CA PRO A 81 16.82 7.21 -39.55
C PRO A 81 18.00 7.08 -40.51
N ARG A 82 18.92 6.15 -40.23
CA ARG A 82 19.96 5.78 -41.18
C ARG A 82 19.25 5.15 -42.38
N GLY A 83 18.92 5.98 -43.36
CA GLY A 83 18.66 5.52 -44.72
C GLY A 83 19.91 4.79 -45.18
N VAL A 84 19.75 3.54 -45.55
CA VAL A 84 20.82 2.77 -46.19
C VAL A 84 21.02 3.43 -47.55
N ASP A 85 22.14 4.12 -47.74
CA ASP A 85 22.52 4.63 -49.06
C ASP A 85 22.74 3.42 -49.97
N ASN A 86 21.76 3.16 -50.84
CA ASN A 86 21.90 2.16 -51.88
C ASN A 86 22.95 2.68 -52.86
N LEU A 87 24.15 2.12 -52.78
CA LEU A 87 25.15 2.20 -53.84
C LEU A 87 24.60 1.44 -55.05
N ALA A 88 23.72 2.09 -55.80
CA ALA A 88 23.38 1.69 -57.16
C ALA A 88 24.66 1.80 -57.99
N LEU A 89 25.36 0.67 -58.09
CA LEU A 89 26.31 0.40 -59.15
C LEU A 89 25.53 0.35 -60.45
N GLU A 90 25.66 1.40 -61.24
CA GLU A 90 25.34 1.38 -62.67
C GLU A 90 26.51 2.04 -63.44
N PRO A 91 26.76 1.59 -64.68
CA PRO A 91 28.01 0.97 -65.12
C PRO A 91 29.12 1.90 -65.62
#